data_AF-A0A7Y2JBX2-F1
#
_entry.id   AF-A0A7Y2JBX2-F1
#
_cell.length_a   1.000
_cell.length_b   1.000
_cell.length_c   1.000
_cell.angle_alpha   90.00
_cell.angle_beta   90.00
_cell.angle_gamma   90.00
#
_symmetry.space_group_name_H-M   'P 1'
#
loop_
_entity.id
_entity.type
_entity.pdbx_description
1 polymer ?
#
loop_
_entity_poly.entity_id
_entity_poly.type
_entity_poly.pdbx_seq_one_letter_code
_entity_poly.pdbx_strand_id
1 'polypeptide(L)'
;WVGMAAVFLMLFLRLGMAERSHVFEYSILTMLINQALLERKQNGFKVMNPALLTFLIAFGIGLLDELIQLIIPYRVFDFYDIIFNGMVILTTILSVVFFNWLKKKFR
;
A
#
# COMPACT_ATOMS: atom_id res chain seq x y z
N TRP A 1 -6.90 18.45 3.34
CA TRP A 1 -5.62 17.99 3.90
C TRP A 1 -5.77 17.56 5.35
N VAL A 2 -6.12 18.48 6.27
CA VAL A 2 -6.31 18.17 7.70
C VAL A 2 -7.35 17.07 7.94
N GLY A 3 -8.49 17.10 7.23
CA GLY A 3 -9.55 16.07 7.40
C GLY A 3 -9.11 14.65 7.00
N MET A 4 -8.44 14.47 5.86
CA MET A 4 -7.91 13.15 5.46
C MET A 4 -6.83 12.68 6.44
N ALA A 5 -5.90 13.56 6.81
CA ALA A 5 -4.86 13.24 7.79
C ALA A 5 -5.47 12.84 9.15
N ALA A 6 -6.54 13.52 9.59
CA ALA A 6 -7.26 13.19 10.81
C ALA A 6 -7.95 11.82 10.74
N VAL A 7 -8.59 11.48 9.61
CA VAL A 7 -9.22 10.16 9.43
C VAL A 7 -8.18 9.04 9.44
N PHE A 8 -7.06 9.21 8.73
CA PHE A 8 -5.96 8.24 8.75
C PHE A 8 -5.34 8.10 10.14
N LEU A 9 -5.17 9.22 10.86
CA LEU A 9 -4.65 9.22 12.22
C LEU A 9 -5.60 8.51 13.20
N MET A 10 -6.91 8.79 13.12
CA MET A 10 -7.92 8.13 13.95
C MET A 10 -7.99 6.63 13.68
N LEU A 11 -7.92 6.22 12.41
CA LEU A 11 -7.86 4.80 12.03
C LEU A 11 -6.60 4.15 12.61
N PHE A 12 -5.42 4.76 12.39
CA PHE A 12 -4.14 4.28 12.89
C PHE A 12 -4.13 4.11 14.43
N LEU A 13 -4.65 5.10 15.17
CA LEU A 13 -4.70 5.06 16.62
C LEU A 13 -5.69 4.01 17.15
N ARG A 14 -6.72 3.65 16.38
CA ARG A 14 -7.72 2.64 16.78
C ARG A 14 -7.23 1.19 16.60
N LEU A 15 -6.27 0.96 15.74
CA LEU A 15 -5.74 -0.36 15.42
C LEU A 15 -4.82 -0.90 16.52
N GLY A 16 -4.70 -2.22 16.64
CA GLY A 16 -3.72 -2.89 17.50
C GLY A 16 -2.28 -2.73 16.97
N MET A 17 -1.30 -3.23 17.73
CA MET A 17 0.12 -3.03 17.40
C MET A 17 0.53 -3.72 16.09
N ALA A 18 -0.01 -4.91 15.81
CA ALA A 18 0.28 -5.64 14.58
C ALA A 18 -0.32 -4.91 13.37
N GLU A 19 -1.60 -4.53 13.43
CA GLU A 19 -2.28 -3.87 12.32
C GLU A 19 -1.70 -2.48 12.03
N ARG A 20 -1.21 -1.76 13.05
CA ARG A 20 -0.46 -0.50 12.86
C ARG A 20 0.82 -0.71 12.05
N SER A 21 1.58 -1.76 12.34
CA SER A 21 2.79 -2.09 11.59
C SER A 21 2.45 -2.42 10.15
N HIS A 22 1.40 -3.22 9.91
CA HIS A 22 0.92 -3.52 8.56
C HIS A 22 0.52 -2.25 7.79
N VAL A 23 -0.22 -1.32 8.41
CA VAL A 23 -0.53 -0.03 7.77
C VAL A 23 0.73 0.68 7.32
N PHE A 24 1.74 0.78 8.19
CA PHE A 24 2.98 1.49 7.88
C PHE A 24 3.80 0.79 6.78
N GLU A 25 4.05 -0.50 6.94
CA GLU A 25 4.86 -1.33 6.03
C GLU A 25 4.27 -1.35 4.63
N TYR A 26 2.99 -1.71 4.50
CA TYR A 26 2.35 -1.81 3.20
C TYR A 26 2.10 -0.45 2.55
N SER A 27 1.90 0.62 3.33
CA SER A 27 1.83 1.98 2.76
C SER A 27 3.17 2.39 2.13
N ILE A 28 4.28 2.22 2.85
CA ILE A 28 5.61 2.59 2.35
C ILE A 28 5.99 1.73 1.15
N LEU A 29 5.81 0.40 1.26
CA LEU A 29 6.08 -0.53 0.17
C LEU A 29 5.32 -0.12 -1.11
N THR A 30 4.02 0.13 -0.98
CA THR A 30 3.15 0.53 -2.09
C THR A 30 3.59 1.86 -2.70
N MET A 31 3.94 2.86 -1.87
CA MET A 31 4.43 4.15 -2.35
C MET A 31 5.74 4.02 -3.13
N LEU A 32 6.69 3.24 -2.62
CA LEU A 32 7.99 3.03 -3.26
C LEU A 32 7.86 2.29 -4.59
N ILE A 33 7.08 1.21 -4.65
CA ILE A 33 6.83 0.47 -5.90
C ILE A 33 6.19 1.40 -6.94
N ASN A 34 5.17 2.18 -6.55
CA ASN A 34 4.51 3.09 -7.48
C ASN A 34 5.46 4.19 -7.98
N GLN A 35 6.31 4.74 -7.12
CA GLN A 35 7.32 5.72 -7.52
C GLN A 35 8.34 5.12 -8.49
N ALA A 36 8.86 3.93 -8.21
CA ALA A 36 9.81 3.24 -9.08
C ALA A 36 9.19 2.92 -10.47
N LEU A 37 7.93 2.50 -10.50
CA LEU A 37 7.22 2.24 -11.77
C LEU A 37 6.94 3.51 -12.56
N LEU A 38 6.61 4.62 -11.89
CA LEU A 38 6.44 5.92 -12.52
C LEU A 38 7.76 6.44 -13.09
N GLU A 39 8.86 6.32 -12.35
CA GLU A 39 10.21 6.69 -12.80
C GLU A 39 10.60 5.90 -14.04
N ARG A 40 10.44 4.57 -14.03
CA ARG A 40 10.70 3.72 -15.20
C ARG A 40 9.89 4.14 -16.43
N LYS A 41 8.60 4.45 -16.23
CA LYS A 41 7.74 4.93 -17.31
C LYS A 41 8.22 6.27 -17.89
N GLN A 42 8.70 7.17 -17.03
CA GLN A 42 9.25 8.47 -17.44
C GLN A 42 10.56 8.32 -18.20
N ASN A 43 11.39 7.34 -17.84
CA ASN A 43 12.65 7.01 -18.50
C ASN A 43 12.48 6.13 -19.77
N GLY A 44 11.27 6.06 -20.35
CA GLY A 44 11.02 5.41 -21.64
C GLY A 44 10.75 3.91 -21.60
N PHE A 45 10.69 3.27 -20.42
CA PHE A 45 10.30 1.87 -20.31
C PHE A 45 8.78 1.70 -20.53
N LYS A 46 8.39 0.62 -21.21
CA LYS A 46 6.98 0.26 -21.41
C LYS A 46 6.36 -0.25 -20.11
N VAL A 47 5.80 0.67 -19.32
CA VAL A 47 4.97 0.36 -18.15
C VAL A 47 3.53 0.73 -18.45
N MET A 48 2.68 -0.29 -18.67
CA MET A 48 1.29 -0.12 -19.12
C MET A 48 0.49 0.74 -18.12
N ASN A 49 0.31 0.23 -16.89
CA ASN A 49 -0.39 0.93 -15.82
C ASN A 49 0.37 0.80 -14.49
N PRO A 50 1.16 1.83 -14.10
CA PRO A 50 1.93 1.82 -12.85
C PRO A 50 1.09 1.54 -11.60
N ALA A 51 -0.14 2.06 -11.51
CA ALA A 51 -1.00 1.88 -10.34
C ALA A 51 -1.49 0.42 -10.23
N LEU A 52 -1.99 -0.16 -11.32
CA LEU A 52 -2.43 -1.56 -11.33
C LEU A 52 -1.26 -2.50 -11.05
N LEU A 53 -0.11 -2.26 -11.67
CA LEU A 53 1.08 -3.09 -11.46
C LEU A 53 1.60 -2.96 -10.03
N THR A 54 1.54 -1.77 -9.43
CA THR A 54 1.83 -1.58 -8.01
C THR A 54 0.93 -2.43 -7.15
N PHE A 55 -0.39 -2.40 -7.39
CA PHE A 55 -1.35 -3.18 -6.62
C PHE A 55 -1.00 -4.67 -6.69
N LEU A 56 -0.78 -5.20 -7.89
CA LEU A 56 -0.47 -6.62 -8.07
C LEU A 56 0.85 -7.02 -7.39
N ILE A 57 1.90 -6.21 -7.49
CA ILE A 57 3.19 -6.50 -6.84
C ILE A 57 3.05 -6.41 -5.32
N ALA A 58 2.53 -5.31 -4.79
CA ALA A 58 2.41 -5.12 -3.34
C ALA A 58 1.47 -6.15 -2.70
N PHE A 59 0.35 -6.46 -3.35
CA PHE A 59 -0.59 -7.49 -2.87
C PHE A 59 0.03 -8.88 -2.95
N GLY A 60 0.77 -9.18 -4.03
CA GLY A 60 1.52 -10.42 -4.16
C GLY A 60 2.57 -10.58 -3.05
N ILE A 61 3.29 -9.51 -2.70
CA ILE A 61 4.22 -9.50 -1.56
C ILE A 61 3.46 -9.77 -0.26
N GLY A 62 2.30 -9.14 -0.04
CA GLY A 62 1.53 -9.37 1.18
C GLY A 62 0.91 -10.75 1.30
N LEU A 63 0.53 -11.36 0.18
CA LEU A 63 0.15 -12.77 0.16
C LEU A 63 1.34 -13.68 0.51
N LEU A 64 2.52 -13.39 -0.04
CA LEU A 64 3.72 -14.18 0.25
C LEU A 64 4.15 -14.05 1.71
N ASP A 65 4.08 -12.83 2.28
CA ASP A 65 4.35 -12.56 3.68
C ASP A 65 3.47 -13.43 4.59
N GLU A 66 2.16 -13.47 4.32
CA GLU A 66 1.22 -14.30 5.08
C GLU A 66 1.47 -15.81 4.88
N LEU A 67 1.78 -16.24 3.66
CA LEU A 67 2.11 -17.64 3.38
C LEU A 67 3.39 -18.09 4.10
N ILE A 68 4.38 -17.21 4.27
CA ILE A 68 5.60 -17.52 5.01
C ILE A 68 5.28 -17.75 6.50
N GLN A 69 4.27 -17.08 7.05
CA GLN A 69 3.84 -17.28 8.45
C GLN A 69 3.37 -18.72 8.74
N LEU A 70 2.94 -19.49 7.72
CA LEU A 70 2.60 -20.91 7.87
C LEU A 70 3.79 -21.76 8.35
N ILE A 71 5.02 -21.32 8.09
CA ILE A 71 6.25 -22.06 8.38
C ILE A 71 6.95 -21.50 9.62
N ILE A 72 6.62 -20.27 10.04
CA ILE A 72 7.25 -19.62 11.19
C ILE A 72 6.55 -20.07 12.49
N PRO A 73 7.28 -20.70 13.44
CA PRO A 73 6.69 -21.10 14.71
C PRO A 73 6.20 -19.86 15.49
N TYR A 74 5.06 -20.00 16.16
CA TYR A 74 4.40 -18.93 16.94
C TYR A 74 3.84 -17.76 16.11
N ARG A 75 3.77 -17.89 14.78
CA ARG A 75 2.96 -17.03 13.91
C ARG A 75 1.79 -17.84 13.34
N VAL A 76 0.69 -17.16 13.07
CA VAL A 76 -0.56 -17.77 12.62
C VAL A 76 -0.94 -17.12 11.31
N PHE A 77 -1.15 -17.93 10.28
CA PHE A 77 -1.76 -17.46 9.05
C PHE A 77 -3.16 -16.93 9.34
N ASP A 78 -3.38 -15.64 9.09
CA ASP A 78 -4.67 -14.99 9.24
C ASP A 78 -5.17 -14.43 7.90
N PHE A 79 -6.35 -14.91 7.48
CA PHE A 79 -7.02 -14.40 6.29
C PHE A 79 -7.44 -12.94 6.42
N TYR A 80 -7.69 -12.46 7.65
CA TYR A 80 -8.00 -11.06 7.90
C TYR A 80 -6.82 -10.15 7.54
N ASP A 81 -5.58 -10.59 7.77
CA ASP A 81 -4.37 -9.82 7.45
C ASP A 81 -4.21 -9.65 5.94
N ILE A 82 -4.54 -10.68 5.15
CA ILE A 82 -4.55 -10.57 3.67
C ILE A 82 -5.52 -9.48 3.20
N ILE A 83 -6.75 -9.48 3.72
CA ILE A 83 -7.76 -8.49 3.36
C ILE A 83 -7.30 -7.11 3.83
N PHE A 84 -6.80 -7.01 5.05
CA PHE A 84 -6.34 -5.76 5.64
C PHE A 84 -5.20 -5.13 4.85
N ASN A 85 -4.17 -5.92 4.53
CA ASN A 85 -3.05 -5.49 3.70
C ASN A 85 -3.53 -5.04 2.31
N GLY A 86 -4.46 -5.79 1.70
CA GLY A 86 -5.10 -5.39 0.45
C GLY A 86 -5.80 -4.03 0.53
N MET A 87 -6.52 -3.75 1.62
CA MET A 87 -7.16 -2.45 1.85
C MET A 87 -6.13 -1.32 2.05
N VAL A 88 -5.04 -1.57 2.78
CA VAL A 88 -3.95 -0.60 2.98
C VAL A 88 -3.30 -0.25 1.63
N ILE A 89 -2.98 -1.26 0.82
CA ILE A 89 -2.40 -1.06 -0.52
C ILE A 89 -3.36 -0.24 -1.39
N LEU A 90 -4.63 -0.61 -1.44
CA LEU A 90 -5.63 0.07 -2.26
C LEU A 90 -5.81 1.54 -1.84
N THR A 91 -5.99 1.79 -0.55
CA THR A 91 -6.16 3.16 -0.01
C THR A 91 -4.92 4.02 -0.22
N THR A 92 -3.72 3.42 -0.15
CA THR A 92 -2.45 4.10 -0.46
C THR A 92 -2.37 4.49 -1.93
N ILE A 93 -2.68 3.57 -2.86
CA ILE A 93 -2.67 3.87 -4.31
C ILE A 93 -3.68 4.97 -4.64
N LEU A 94 -4.91 4.88 -4.11
CA LEU A 94 -5.94 5.89 -4.30
C LEU A 94 -5.47 7.27 -3.81
N SER A 95 -4.84 7.30 -2.62
CA SER A 95 -4.28 8.52 -2.06
C SER A 95 -3.19 9.11 -2.95
N VAL A 96 -2.24 8.30 -3.43
CA VAL A 96 -1.16 8.75 -4.32
C VAL A 96 -1.70 9.26 -5.66
N VAL A 97 -2.64 8.55 -6.28
CA VAL A 97 -3.26 8.97 -7.55
C VAL A 97 -4.03 10.26 -7.36
N PHE A 98 -4.83 10.37 -6.30
CA PHE A 98 -5.58 11.57 -5.96
C PHE A 98 -4.66 12.78 -5.73
N PHE A 99 -3.56 12.61 -4.99
CA PHE A 99 -2.60 13.68 -4.77
C PHE A 99 -1.87 14.11 -6.05
N ASN A 100 -1.51 13.16 -6.91
CA ASN A 100 -0.90 13.48 -8.20
C ASN A 100 -1.86 14.22 -9.12
N TRP A 101 -3.15 13.88 -9.08
CA TRP A 101 -4.20 14.60 -9.81
C TRP A 101 -4.36 16.02 -9.28
N LEU A 102 -4.46 16.20 -7.95
CA LEU A 102 -4.53 17.53 -7.33
C LEU A 102 -3.33 18.40 -7.71
N LYS A 103 -2.10 17.85 -7.62
CA LYS A 103 -0.88 18.57 -8.02
C LYS A 103 -0.88 19.01 -9.48
N LYS A 104 -1.49 18.23 -10.39
CA LYS A 104 -1.63 18.62 -11.81
C LYS A 104 -2.69 19.69 -12.04
N LYS A 105 -3.74 19.73 -11.23
CA LYS A 105 -4.85 20.67 -11.40
C LYS A 105 -4.55 22.07 -10.84
N PHE A 106 -3.74 22.15 -9.79
CA PHE A 106 -3.37 23.41 -9.12
C PHE A 106 -1.98 23.95 -9.54
N ARG A 107 -1.37 23.35 -10.55
CA ARG A 107 -0.12 23.79 -11.15
C ARG A 107 -0.40 24.28 -12.56
#